data_AF-A0A5C8MRI7-F1
#
_entry.id   AF-A0A5C8MRI7-F1
#
_cell.length_a   1.000
_cell.length_b   1.000
_cell.length_c   1.000
_cell.angle_alpha   90.00
_cell.angle_beta   90.00
_cell.angle_gamma   90.00
#
_symmetry.space_group_name_H-M   'P 1'
#
loop_
_entity.id
_entity.type
_entity.pdbx_description
1 polymer ?
#
loop_
_entity_poly.entity_id
_entity_poly.type
_entity_poly.pdbx_seq_one_letter_code
_entity_poly.pdbx_strand_id
1 'polypeptide(L)'
;ILQNGAIETSPQLAKSKRGFVVGEHWSQRLWFVPVLLPVTGELPSPFSWWPLFPVAGDSYSLMLVPFLIGFSERVQGMHPKASIRLTGKRVMLLAWIVSLFAIGGYWYAPLSMIAAALALIGREWLAFFQHRQDRLKPPYFSKREQGLVILGILPNSKAEKMELEIGEVITKVNGMTVKTETEFYEALQRNRAFCKLEVVNEHGEVRFVQGALYEDEHHELGLLFVKEREKWALEAV
;
A
#
# COMPACT_ATOMS: atom_id res chain seq x y z
N ILE A 1 1.04 1.80 -9.84
CA ILE A 1 0.02 1.83 -8.75
C ILE A 1 -0.88 0.58 -8.76
N LEU A 2 -1.67 0.31 -9.80
CA LEU A 2 -2.66 -0.79 -9.77
C LEU A 2 -2.07 -2.20 -9.63
N GLN A 3 -0.87 -2.45 -10.17
CA GLN A 3 -0.20 -3.75 -10.06
C GLN A 3 0.51 -3.88 -8.71
N ASN A 4 1.56 -3.07 -8.48
CA ASN A 4 2.46 -3.27 -7.33
C ASN A 4 2.26 -2.27 -6.18
N GLY A 5 1.29 -1.35 -6.29
CA GLY A 5 1.07 -0.34 -5.25
C GLY A 5 0.55 -0.93 -3.95
N ALA A 6 -0.31 -1.95 -4.03
CA ALA A 6 -1.00 -2.54 -2.89
C ALA A 6 -0.27 -3.74 -2.25
N ILE A 7 0.82 -4.19 -2.86
CA ILE A 7 1.63 -5.32 -2.37
C ILE A 7 2.41 -4.83 -1.14
N GLU A 8 2.61 -5.70 -0.14
CA GLU A 8 3.52 -5.50 1.00
C GLU A 8 3.57 -4.06 1.53
N THR A 9 2.44 -3.57 2.06
CA THR A 9 2.41 -2.26 2.70
C THR A 9 3.01 -2.35 4.10
N SER A 10 3.79 -1.35 4.50
CA SER A 10 4.46 -1.34 5.79
C SER A 10 3.48 -0.96 6.91
N PRO A 11 3.22 -1.84 7.89
CA PRO A 11 2.38 -1.51 9.02
C PRO A 11 3.10 -0.53 9.95
N GLN A 12 2.38 0.47 10.45
CA GLN A 12 2.89 1.45 11.41
C GLN A 12 1.83 1.77 12.47
N LEU A 13 2.28 2.21 13.63
CA LEU A 13 1.41 2.71 14.69
C LEU A 13 1.41 4.23 14.66
N ALA A 14 0.21 4.82 14.59
CA ALA A 14 0.01 6.26 14.60
C ALA A 14 -0.99 6.66 15.69
N LYS A 15 -0.92 7.92 16.12
CA LYS A 15 -1.94 8.49 17.02
C LYS A 15 -3.12 8.97 16.20
N SER A 16 -4.32 8.53 16.56
CA SER A 16 -5.56 9.05 15.98
C SER A 16 -5.81 10.50 16.44
N LYS A 17 -6.76 11.19 15.79
CA LYS A 17 -7.22 12.53 16.21
C LYS A 17 -7.75 12.56 17.66
N ARG A 18 -8.15 11.41 18.21
CA ARG A 18 -8.66 11.23 19.57
C ARG A 18 -7.57 10.84 20.58
N GLY A 19 -6.30 10.79 20.17
CA GLY A 19 -5.17 10.45 21.04
C GLY A 19 -4.90 8.95 21.20
N PHE A 20 -5.83 8.07 20.83
CA PHE A 20 -5.62 6.62 20.85
C PHE A 20 -4.59 6.16 19.81
N VAL A 21 -3.80 5.15 20.15
CA VAL A 21 -2.90 4.46 19.22
C VAL A 21 -3.72 3.58 18.29
N VAL A 22 -3.49 3.72 16.99
CA VAL A 22 -4.17 2.97 15.94
C VAL A 22 -3.16 2.53 14.88
N GLY A 23 -3.47 1.44 14.20
CA GLY A 23 -2.67 0.99 13.07
C GLY A 23 -2.94 1.82 11.81
N GLU A 24 -1.89 2.06 11.04
CA GLU A 24 -1.94 2.57 9.68
C GLU A 24 -0.99 1.76 8.78
N HIS A 25 -1.22 1.80 7.47
CA HIS A 25 -0.30 1.22 6.51
C HIS A 25 0.31 2.30 5.64
N TRP A 26 1.62 2.23 5.45
CA TRP A 26 2.34 3.09 4.54
C TRP A 26 2.79 2.30 3.32
N SER A 27 2.37 2.76 2.13
CA SER A 27 2.85 2.25 0.87
C SER A 27 3.80 3.25 0.23
N GLN A 28 5.06 2.87 0.06
CA GLN A 28 6.05 3.62 -0.71
C GLN A 28 6.57 2.78 -1.86
N ARG A 29 6.45 3.30 -3.08
CA ARG A 29 6.89 2.62 -4.30
C ARG A 29 7.61 3.58 -5.22
N LEU A 30 8.66 3.09 -5.86
CA LEU A 30 9.39 3.78 -6.91
C LEU A 30 9.27 2.93 -8.17
N TRP A 31 8.93 3.57 -9.28
CA TRP A 31 8.93 2.93 -10.60
C TRP A 31 9.88 3.66 -11.54
N PHE A 32 10.55 2.86 -12.35
CA PHE A 32 11.30 3.32 -13.49
C PHE A 32 10.35 3.51 -14.68
N VAL A 33 10.34 4.72 -15.25
CA VAL A 33 9.54 5.07 -16.41
C VAL A 33 10.47 5.55 -17.51
N PRO A 34 10.74 4.73 -18.54
CA PRO A 34 11.52 5.17 -19.68
C PRO A 34 10.67 6.11 -20.53
N VAL A 35 11.07 7.39 -20.61
CA VAL A 35 10.41 8.38 -21.46
C VAL A 35 11.25 8.58 -22.70
N LEU A 36 10.62 8.53 -23.87
CA LEU A 36 11.27 8.83 -25.15
C LEU A 36 11.02 10.31 -25.46
N LEU A 37 12.07 11.12 -25.43
CA LEU A 37 12.00 12.54 -25.77
C LEU A 37 12.54 12.77 -27.19
N PRO A 38 11.82 13.46 -28.07
CA PRO A 38 12.36 13.87 -29.36
C PRO A 38 13.46 14.92 -29.14
N VAL A 39 14.63 14.67 -29.71
CA VAL A 39 15.76 15.61 -29.75
C VAL A 39 16.16 15.85 -31.20
N THR A 40 16.64 17.05 -31.49
CA THR A 40 17.14 17.41 -32.82
C THR A 40 18.53 16.83 -33.06
N GLY A 41 18.76 16.32 -34.27
CA GLY A 41 20.04 15.76 -34.69
C GLY A 41 20.19 14.24 -34.50
N GLU A 42 21.32 13.72 -34.97
CA GLU A 42 21.69 12.31 -34.82
C GLU A 42 22.34 12.08 -33.45
N LEU A 43 21.68 11.29 -32.60
CA LEU A 43 22.30 10.79 -31.39
C LEU A 43 23.26 9.65 -31.75
N PRO A 44 24.46 9.58 -31.15
CA PRO A 44 25.31 8.40 -31.22
C PRO A 44 24.61 7.24 -30.49
N SER A 45 23.85 6.45 -31.25
CA SER A 45 23.11 5.29 -30.74
C SER A 45 24.01 4.06 -30.74
N PRO A 46 24.03 3.25 -29.66
CA PRO A 46 24.69 1.94 -29.67
C PRO A 46 23.95 0.93 -30.56
N PHE A 47 22.74 1.24 -31.01
CA PHE A 47 21.90 0.37 -31.83
C PHE A 47 21.68 0.95 -33.22
N SER A 48 21.98 0.17 -34.26
CA SER A 48 21.79 0.54 -35.68
C SER A 48 20.32 0.67 -36.11
N TRP A 49 19.39 0.11 -35.33
CA TRP A 49 17.95 0.12 -35.62
C TRP A 49 17.19 1.29 -34.98
N TRP A 50 17.88 2.22 -34.33
CA TRP A 50 17.23 3.32 -33.61
C TRP A 50 16.46 4.25 -34.56
N PRO A 51 15.18 4.55 -34.30
CA PRO A 51 14.33 5.25 -35.26
C PRO A 51 14.73 6.72 -35.42
N LEU A 52 14.85 7.16 -36.67
CA LEU A 52 15.09 8.55 -37.08
C LEU A 52 13.86 9.06 -37.84
N PHE A 53 13.30 10.18 -37.39
CA PHE A 53 12.11 10.80 -37.99
C PHE A 53 12.49 12.11 -38.69
N PRO A 54 12.48 12.16 -40.03
CA PRO A 54 12.66 13.40 -40.75
C PRO A 54 11.37 14.23 -40.71
N VAL A 55 11.43 15.45 -40.17
CA VAL A 55 10.28 16.38 -40.12
C VAL A 55 10.73 17.77 -40.57
N ALA A 56 10.13 18.28 -41.65
CA ALA A 56 10.29 19.66 -42.13
C ALA A 56 11.75 20.12 -42.39
N GLY A 57 12.65 19.20 -42.78
CA GLY A 57 14.05 19.51 -43.08
C GLY A 57 15.02 19.23 -41.93
N ASP A 58 14.51 19.02 -40.72
CA ASP A 58 15.28 18.59 -39.55
C ASP A 58 15.12 17.08 -39.30
N SER A 59 16.20 16.45 -38.85
CA SER A 59 16.18 15.06 -38.37
C SER A 59 15.94 15.03 -36.87
N TYR A 60 14.92 14.31 -36.41
CA TYR A 60 14.67 14.05 -35.00
C TYR A 60 15.04 12.61 -34.62
N SER A 61 15.77 12.47 -33.52
CA SER A 61 16.03 11.18 -32.88
C SER A 61 15.30 11.10 -31.54
N LEU A 62 15.02 9.89 -31.06
CA LEU A 62 14.43 9.70 -29.73
C LEU A 62 15.54 9.49 -28.69
N MET A 63 15.57 10.29 -27.63
CA MET A 63 16.42 10.04 -26.48
C MET A 63 15.64 9.26 -25.43
N LEU A 64 16.16 8.11 -25.01
CA LEU A 64 15.61 7.39 -23.85
C LEU A 64 16.11 8.05 -22.57
N VAL A 65 15.19 8.67 -21.84
CA VAL A 65 15.47 9.27 -20.53
C VAL A 65 14.81 8.44 -19.44
N PRO A 66 15.59 7.85 -18.53
CA PRO A 66 15.05 7.07 -17.43
C PRO A 66 14.54 7.98 -16.31
N PHE A 67 13.22 8.19 -16.22
CA PHE A 67 12.63 8.91 -15.10
C PHE A 67 12.27 7.97 -13.96
N LEU A 68 12.49 8.44 -12.73
CA LEU A 68 12.02 7.77 -11.52
C LEU A 68 10.76 8.46 -11.02
N ILE A 69 9.68 7.71 -10.85
CA ILE A 69 8.41 8.23 -10.32
C ILE A 69 8.10 7.54 -9.00
N GLY A 70 7.84 8.33 -7.98
CA GLY A 70 7.46 7.88 -6.64
C GLY A 70 5.96 7.87 -6.40
N PHE A 71 5.52 6.96 -5.53
CA PHE A 71 4.20 6.92 -4.92
C PHE A 71 4.35 6.70 -3.44
N SER A 72 3.72 7.56 -2.66
CA SER A 72 3.66 7.46 -1.21
C SER A 72 2.23 7.72 -0.77
N GLU A 73 1.59 6.73 -0.17
CA GLU A 73 0.23 6.84 0.37
C GLU A 73 0.18 6.19 1.75
N ARG A 74 -0.39 6.91 2.72
CA ARG A 74 -0.71 6.39 4.05
C ARG A 74 -2.21 6.11 4.13
N VAL A 75 -2.56 4.93 4.59
CA VAL A 75 -3.94 4.46 4.69
C VAL A 75 -4.23 4.10 6.14
N GLN A 76 -5.22 4.76 6.71
CA GLN A 76 -5.68 4.59 8.09
C GLN A 76 -7.14 4.16 8.14
N GLY A 77 -8.00 4.70 7.27
CA GLY A 77 -9.46 4.57 7.37
C GLY A 77 -10.08 3.45 6.54
N MET A 78 -9.27 2.68 5.80
CA MET A 78 -9.72 1.62 4.91
C MET A 78 -8.71 0.46 4.89
N HIS A 79 -9.16 -0.71 4.41
CA HIS A 79 -8.24 -1.80 4.08
C HIS A 79 -7.19 -1.33 3.03
N PRO A 80 -5.87 -1.53 3.27
CA PRO A 80 -4.81 -0.95 2.46
C PRO A 80 -4.90 -1.30 0.97
N LYS A 81 -5.18 -2.58 0.66
CA LYS A 81 -5.29 -3.04 -0.73
C LYS A 81 -6.43 -2.35 -1.48
N ALA A 82 -7.56 -2.13 -0.80
CA ALA A 82 -8.73 -1.49 -1.40
C ALA A 82 -8.48 0.00 -1.65
N SER A 83 -7.88 0.71 -0.68
CA SER A 83 -7.59 2.15 -0.82
C SER A 83 -6.64 2.41 -1.98
N ILE A 84 -5.50 1.71 -2.04
CA ILE A 84 -4.48 1.93 -3.07
C ILE A 84 -5.00 1.59 -4.48
N ARG A 85 -5.83 0.56 -4.60
CA ARG A 85 -6.47 0.21 -5.88
C ARG A 85 -7.45 1.29 -6.33
N LEU A 86 -8.20 1.89 -5.40
CA LEU A 86 -9.08 3.02 -5.68
C LEU A 86 -8.28 4.24 -6.14
N THR A 87 -7.15 4.56 -5.48
CA THR A 87 -6.21 5.61 -5.91
C THR A 87 -5.76 5.38 -7.35
N GLY A 88 -5.31 4.15 -7.65
CA GLY A 88 -4.86 3.78 -8.98
C GLY A 88 -5.93 3.98 -10.06
N LYS A 89 -7.19 3.62 -9.78
CA LYS A 89 -8.32 3.83 -10.71
C LYS A 89 -8.59 5.31 -10.95
N ARG A 90 -8.58 6.14 -9.91
CA ARG A 90 -8.80 7.60 -10.03
C ARG A 90 -7.68 8.27 -10.83
N VAL A 91 -6.43 7.87 -10.58
CA VAL A 91 -5.26 8.32 -11.35
C VAL A 91 -5.36 7.92 -12.82
N MET A 92 -5.78 6.68 -13.10
CA MET A 92 -5.98 6.21 -14.47
C MET A 92 -7.07 6.99 -15.20
N LEU A 93 -8.19 7.25 -14.53
CA LEU A 93 -9.27 8.08 -15.08
C LEU A 93 -8.78 9.49 -15.40
N LEU A 94 -8.03 10.13 -14.49
CA LEU A 94 -7.43 11.45 -14.73
C LEU A 94 -6.49 11.41 -15.94
N ALA A 95 -5.62 10.41 -16.04
CA ALA A 95 -4.70 10.26 -17.17
C ALA A 95 -5.44 10.11 -18.51
N TRP A 96 -6.55 9.35 -18.51
CA TRP A 96 -7.38 9.19 -19.70
C TRP A 96 -8.04 10.51 -20.13
N ILE A 97 -8.60 11.27 -19.18
CA ILE A 97 -9.18 12.60 -19.45
C ILE A 97 -8.10 13.54 -19.99
N VAL A 98 -6.95 13.65 -19.33
CA VAL A 98 -5.84 14.50 -19.76
C VAL A 98 -5.38 14.14 -21.18
N SER A 99 -5.29 12.84 -21.49
CA SER A 99 -4.91 12.37 -22.83
C SER A 99 -5.91 12.79 -23.90
N LEU A 100 -7.21 12.73 -23.59
CA LEU A 100 -8.27 13.16 -24.51
C LEU A 100 -8.17 14.67 -24.82
N PHE A 101 -7.95 15.50 -23.79
CA PHE A 101 -7.74 16.94 -23.97
C PHE A 101 -6.45 17.25 -24.74
N ALA A 102 -5.36 16.51 -24.47
CA ALA A 102 -4.09 16.68 -25.18
C ALA A 102 -4.23 16.33 -26.67
N ILE A 103 -4.93 15.24 -27.02
CA ILE A 103 -5.23 14.86 -28.40
C ILE A 103 -6.12 15.92 -29.07
N GLY A 104 -7.16 16.39 -28.39
CA GLY A 104 -7.99 17.50 -28.87
C GLY A 104 -7.21 18.80 -29.11
N GLY A 105 -6.11 18.99 -28.37
CA GLY A 105 -5.17 20.09 -28.52
C GLY A 105 -4.53 20.19 -29.91
N TYR A 106 -4.51 19.09 -30.68
CA TYR A 106 -4.03 19.10 -32.07
C TYR A 106 -4.88 20.00 -32.98
N TRP A 107 -6.20 19.99 -32.79
CA TRP A 107 -7.12 20.83 -33.57
C TRP A 107 -7.39 22.18 -32.92
N TYR A 108 -7.24 22.29 -31.61
CA TYR A 108 -7.54 23.50 -30.86
C TYR A 108 -6.49 23.78 -29.78
N ALA A 109 -5.57 24.71 -30.06
CA ALA A 109 -4.43 24.97 -29.18
C ALA A 109 -4.78 25.23 -27.70
N PRO A 110 -5.87 25.95 -27.33
CA PRO A 110 -6.20 26.12 -25.91
C PRO A 110 -6.51 24.82 -25.15
N LEU A 111 -6.93 23.74 -25.84
CA LEU A 111 -7.19 22.44 -25.20
C LEU A 111 -5.91 21.82 -24.62
N SER A 112 -4.74 22.07 -25.22
CA SER A 112 -3.46 21.55 -24.71
C SER A 112 -3.05 22.25 -23.41
N MET A 113 -3.34 23.55 -23.29
CA MET A 113 -3.14 24.31 -22.04
C MET A 113 -4.07 23.80 -20.93
N ILE A 114 -5.33 23.51 -21.25
CA ILE A 114 -6.27 22.89 -20.31
C ILE A 114 -5.79 21.50 -19.89
N ALA A 115 -5.28 20.69 -20.83
CA ALA A 115 -4.73 19.36 -20.52
C ALA A 115 -3.57 19.45 -19.51
N ALA A 116 -2.63 20.37 -19.73
CA ALA A 116 -1.50 20.60 -18.84
C ALA A 116 -1.94 21.06 -17.44
N ALA A 117 -2.90 22.00 -17.38
CA ALA A 117 -3.46 22.47 -16.12
C ALA A 117 -4.19 21.34 -15.36
N LEU A 118 -4.99 20.53 -16.05
CA LEU A 118 -5.68 19.38 -15.46
C LEU A 118 -4.70 18.31 -14.97
N ALA A 119 -3.61 18.07 -15.69
CA ALA A 119 -2.59 17.11 -15.28
C ALA A 119 -1.94 17.52 -13.95
N LEU A 120 -1.56 18.79 -13.82
CA LEU A 120 -0.92 19.32 -12.61
C LEU A 120 -1.92 19.47 -11.46
N ILE A 121 -2.97 20.28 -11.65
CA ILE A 121 -3.93 20.62 -10.61
C ILE A 121 -4.75 19.40 -10.22
N GLY A 122 -5.23 18.63 -11.21
CA GLY A 122 -6.03 17.44 -10.96
C GLY A 122 -5.25 16.36 -10.20
N ARG A 123 -3.95 16.21 -10.46
CA ARG A 123 -3.11 15.25 -9.74
C ARG A 123 -2.95 15.63 -8.28
N GLU A 124 -2.63 16.89 -8.02
CA GLU A 124 -2.43 17.40 -6.66
C GLU A 124 -3.75 17.41 -5.87
N TRP A 125 -4.83 17.88 -6.50
CA TRP A 125 -6.17 17.85 -5.92
C TRP A 125 -6.60 16.43 -5.54
N LEU A 126 -6.36 15.44 -6.42
CA LEU A 126 -6.70 14.05 -6.16
C LEU A 126 -5.95 13.51 -4.94
N ALA A 127 -4.65 13.78 -4.84
CA ALA A 127 -3.82 13.37 -3.71
C ALA A 127 -4.32 14.00 -2.39
N PHE A 128 -4.57 15.31 -2.41
CA PHE A 128 -5.09 16.04 -1.25
C PHE A 128 -6.46 15.53 -0.80
N PHE A 129 -7.38 15.39 -1.75
CA PHE A 129 -8.75 14.95 -1.48
C PHE A 129 -8.78 13.54 -0.90
N GLN A 130 -7.98 12.63 -1.44
CA GLN A 130 -7.90 11.25 -0.96
C GLN A 130 -7.34 11.15 0.45
N HIS A 131 -6.24 11.86 0.73
CA HIS A 131 -5.67 11.93 2.07
C HIS A 131 -6.68 12.50 3.09
N ARG A 132 -7.43 13.52 2.70
CA ARG A 132 -8.45 14.13 3.56
C ARG A 132 -9.63 13.19 3.81
N GLN A 133 -10.12 12.49 2.79
CA GLN A 133 -11.21 11.52 2.94
C GLN A 133 -10.82 10.37 3.86
N ASP A 134 -9.63 9.81 3.70
CA ASP A 134 -9.18 8.68 4.52
C ASP A 134 -9.08 9.06 6.00
N ARG A 135 -8.51 10.25 6.31
CA ARG A 135 -8.42 10.77 7.69
C ARG A 135 -9.75 11.18 8.32
N LEU A 136 -10.83 11.27 7.55
CA LEU A 136 -12.17 11.54 8.08
C LEU A 136 -12.88 10.27 8.51
N LYS A 137 -12.48 9.11 7.98
CA LYS A 137 -13.02 7.81 8.37
C LYS A 137 -12.49 7.39 9.74
N PRO A 138 -13.26 6.58 10.49
CA PRO A 138 -12.72 5.93 11.68
C PRO A 138 -11.52 5.04 11.28
N PRO A 139 -10.47 4.96 12.11
CA PRO A 139 -9.33 4.09 11.84
C PRO A 139 -9.78 2.63 11.67
N TYR A 140 -9.33 2.01 10.59
CA TYR A 140 -9.65 0.62 10.24
C TYR A 140 -9.06 -0.36 11.26
N PHE A 141 -7.80 -0.12 11.62
CA PHE A 141 -7.05 -0.90 12.61
C PHE A 141 -7.11 -0.24 13.98
N SER A 142 -8.32 -0.10 14.54
CA SER A 142 -8.51 0.32 15.92
C SER A 142 -8.51 -0.87 16.87
N LYS A 143 -8.04 -0.66 18.11
CA LYS A 143 -8.24 -1.62 19.19
C LYS A 143 -9.73 -1.96 19.31
N ARG A 144 -10.04 -3.25 19.46
CA ARG A 144 -11.39 -3.76 19.70
C ARG A 144 -11.51 -4.21 21.15
N GLU A 145 -12.73 -4.20 21.69
CA GLU A 145 -13.04 -4.72 23.03
C GLU A 145 -12.82 -6.24 23.14
N GLN A 146 -12.87 -6.93 22.00
CA GLN A 146 -12.74 -8.38 21.88
C GLN A 146 -11.76 -8.72 20.77
N GLY A 147 -10.81 -9.59 21.09
CA GLY A 147 -9.81 -10.10 20.16
C GLY A 147 -8.67 -9.12 19.83
N LEU A 148 -7.72 -9.63 19.06
CA LEU A 148 -6.55 -8.90 18.58
C LEU A 148 -6.65 -8.68 17.08
N VAL A 149 -6.57 -7.42 16.66
CA VAL A 149 -6.57 -7.05 15.24
C VAL A 149 -5.18 -7.27 14.65
N ILE A 150 -5.09 -8.06 13.59
CA ILE A 150 -3.86 -8.28 12.83
C ILE A 150 -3.57 -7.03 12.01
N LEU A 151 -2.53 -6.29 12.41
CA LEU A 151 -2.05 -5.11 11.70
C LEU A 151 -1.10 -5.50 10.57
N GLY A 152 -0.31 -6.55 10.75
CA GLY A 152 0.67 -6.96 9.75
C GLY A 152 1.06 -8.41 9.92
N ILE A 153 1.57 -8.98 8.84
CA ILE A 153 2.08 -10.35 8.79
C ILE A 153 3.47 -10.27 8.19
N LEU A 154 4.45 -10.88 8.87
CA LEU A 154 5.82 -10.93 8.38
C LEU A 154 5.90 -11.88 7.16
N PRO A 155 6.65 -11.51 6.10
CA PRO A 155 6.84 -12.37 4.95
C PRO A 155 7.61 -13.64 5.35
N ASN A 156 7.28 -14.76 4.73
CA ASN A 156 7.79 -16.10 5.01
C ASN A 156 7.54 -16.63 6.43
N SER A 157 6.59 -16.03 7.16
CA SER A 157 6.24 -16.44 8.52
C SER A 157 5.23 -17.60 8.57
N LYS A 158 5.05 -18.20 9.75
CA LYS A 158 4.00 -19.21 9.97
C LYS A 158 2.61 -18.63 9.76
N ALA A 159 2.37 -17.39 10.20
CA ALA A 159 1.11 -16.70 9.99
C ALA A 159 0.75 -16.57 8.49
N GLU A 160 1.74 -16.29 7.64
CA GLU A 160 1.54 -16.26 6.19
C GLU A 160 1.23 -17.66 5.63
N LYS A 161 1.97 -18.70 6.06
CA LYS A 161 1.70 -20.10 5.66
C LYS A 161 0.33 -20.61 6.14
N MET A 162 -0.18 -20.06 7.23
CA MET A 162 -1.52 -20.30 7.78
C MET A 162 -2.61 -19.49 7.06
N GLU A 163 -2.25 -18.71 6.03
CA GLU A 163 -3.16 -17.87 5.26
C GLU A 163 -3.92 -16.88 6.14
N LEU A 164 -3.29 -16.37 7.21
CA LEU A 164 -3.83 -15.24 7.98
C LEU A 164 -3.85 -13.99 7.10
N GLU A 165 -4.84 -13.12 7.32
CA GLU A 165 -4.98 -11.89 6.54
C GLU A 165 -4.92 -10.64 7.43
N ILE A 166 -4.39 -9.57 6.86
CA ILE A 166 -4.34 -8.25 7.50
C ILE A 166 -5.78 -7.74 7.68
N GLY A 167 -6.11 -7.25 8.87
CA GLY A 167 -7.44 -6.75 9.20
C GLY A 167 -8.34 -7.77 9.89
N GLU A 168 -7.97 -9.06 9.86
CA GLU A 168 -8.67 -10.08 10.64
C GLU A 168 -8.47 -9.90 12.15
N VAL A 169 -9.38 -10.48 12.93
CA VAL A 169 -9.37 -10.40 14.39
C VAL A 169 -9.27 -11.78 15.02
N ILE A 170 -8.18 -12.02 15.75
CA ILE A 170 -8.00 -13.27 16.51
C ILE A 170 -8.82 -13.16 17.80
N THR A 171 -9.85 -13.98 17.95
CA THR A 171 -10.71 -13.99 19.14
C THR A 171 -10.28 -15.05 20.15
N LYS A 172 -9.82 -16.22 19.68
CA LYS A 172 -9.34 -17.30 20.55
C LYS A 172 -8.08 -17.97 20.03
N VAL A 173 -7.29 -18.48 20.97
CA VAL A 173 -6.11 -19.32 20.74
C VAL A 173 -6.25 -20.57 21.59
N ASN A 174 -6.20 -21.75 20.98
CA ASN A 174 -6.32 -23.04 21.66
C ASN A 174 -7.57 -23.13 22.57
N GLY A 175 -8.67 -22.49 22.14
CA GLY A 175 -9.94 -22.44 22.89
C GLY A 175 -10.04 -21.35 23.97
N MET A 176 -8.95 -20.62 24.25
CA MET A 176 -8.94 -19.50 25.20
C MET A 176 -9.19 -18.18 24.49
N THR A 177 -10.04 -17.33 25.06
CA THR A 177 -10.24 -15.96 24.58
C THR A 177 -9.00 -15.11 24.86
N VAL A 178 -8.55 -14.35 23.87
CA VAL A 178 -7.38 -13.46 23.97
C VAL A 178 -7.77 -12.03 23.65
N LYS A 179 -7.22 -11.07 24.39
CA LYS A 179 -7.43 -9.63 24.18
C LYS A 179 -6.13 -8.85 24.09
N THR A 180 -5.04 -9.41 24.60
CA THR A 180 -3.72 -8.77 24.62
C THR A 180 -2.69 -9.65 23.94
N GLU A 181 -1.67 -9.03 23.36
CA GLU A 181 -0.55 -9.74 22.71
C GLU A 181 0.13 -10.71 23.69
N THR A 182 0.27 -10.32 24.96
CA THR A 182 0.79 -11.20 26.02
C THR A 182 -0.09 -12.44 26.21
N GLU A 183 -1.42 -12.26 26.37
CA GLU A 183 -2.36 -13.39 26.49
C GLU A 183 -2.32 -14.31 25.26
N PHE A 184 -2.14 -13.74 24.07
CA PHE A 184 -2.01 -14.49 22.83
C PHE A 184 -0.81 -15.44 22.86
N TYR A 185 0.38 -14.92 23.21
CA TYR A 185 1.58 -15.74 23.28
C TYR A 185 1.55 -16.72 24.45
N GLU A 186 0.97 -16.36 25.59
CA GLU A 186 0.75 -17.28 26.71
C GLU A 186 -0.18 -18.45 26.32
N ALA A 187 -1.29 -18.16 25.64
CA ALA A 187 -2.22 -19.18 25.17
C ALA A 187 -1.60 -20.06 24.07
N LEU A 188 -0.71 -19.51 23.25
CA LEU A 188 0.05 -20.24 22.25
C LEU A 188 1.00 -21.25 22.90
N GLN A 189 1.72 -20.84 23.95
CA GLN A 189 2.71 -21.68 24.65
C GLN A 189 2.10 -22.87 25.41
N ARG A 190 0.80 -22.82 25.75
CA ARG A 190 0.11 -23.95 26.41
C ARG A 190 0.07 -25.22 25.56
N ASN A 191 0.09 -25.09 24.22
CA ASN A 191 0.16 -26.23 23.32
C ASN A 191 1.31 -26.05 22.34
N ARG A 192 2.43 -26.72 22.62
CA ARG A 192 3.69 -26.56 21.86
C ARG A 192 3.69 -27.27 20.51
N ALA A 193 2.84 -28.26 20.30
CA ALA A 193 2.82 -29.04 19.06
C ALA A 193 1.91 -28.43 17.99
N PHE A 194 0.86 -27.73 18.40
CA PHE A 194 -0.18 -27.26 17.49
C PHE A 194 -0.87 -25.99 17.98
N CYS A 195 -1.09 -25.06 17.06
CA CYS A 195 -1.87 -23.87 17.28
C CYS A 195 -3.21 -23.97 16.55
N LYS A 196 -4.32 -23.78 17.29
CA LYS A 196 -5.64 -23.55 16.73
C LYS A 196 -6.09 -22.12 17.04
N LEU A 197 -6.32 -21.34 16.00
CA LEU A 197 -6.80 -19.96 16.06
C LEU A 197 -8.27 -19.89 15.65
N GLU A 198 -9.05 -19.10 16.38
CA GLU A 198 -10.37 -18.63 15.98
C GLU A 198 -10.22 -17.19 15.52
N VAL A 199 -10.53 -16.94 14.25
CA VAL A 199 -10.27 -15.68 13.57
C VAL A 199 -11.56 -15.18 12.94
N VAL A 200 -11.83 -13.88 13.06
CA VAL A 200 -13.00 -13.22 12.49
C VAL A 200 -12.56 -12.35 11.34
N ASN A 201 -13.15 -12.57 10.16
CA ASN A 201 -12.83 -11.79 8.96
C ASN A 201 -13.51 -10.40 8.96
N GLU A 202 -13.29 -9.63 7.89
CA GLU A 202 -13.90 -8.29 7.72
C GLU A 202 -15.44 -8.32 7.67
N HIS A 203 -16.02 -9.47 7.28
CA HIS A 203 -17.47 -9.70 7.20
C HIS A 203 -18.09 -10.18 8.51
N GLY A 204 -17.28 -10.41 9.57
CA GLY A 204 -17.76 -10.94 10.84
C GLY A 204 -17.92 -12.46 10.88
N GLU A 205 -17.48 -13.17 9.85
CA GLU A 205 -17.53 -14.62 9.78
C GLU A 205 -16.35 -15.21 10.55
N VAL A 206 -16.64 -16.24 11.35
CA VAL A 206 -15.64 -16.95 12.13
C VAL A 206 -15.03 -18.06 11.26
N ARG A 207 -13.70 -18.05 11.14
CA ARG A 207 -12.93 -19.16 10.59
C ARG A 207 -11.97 -19.73 11.61
N PHE A 208 -11.70 -21.03 11.48
CA PHE A 208 -10.69 -21.70 12.29
C PHE A 208 -9.44 -21.91 11.43
N VAL A 209 -8.31 -21.45 11.93
CA VAL A 209 -7.02 -21.58 11.27
C VAL A 209 -6.12 -22.41 12.16
N GLN A 210 -5.39 -23.33 11.56
CA GLN A 210 -4.65 -24.32 12.32
C GLN A 210 -3.28 -24.59 11.71
N GLY A 211 -2.25 -24.72 12.56
CA GLY A 211 -0.87 -24.85 12.12
C GLY A 211 -0.01 -25.57 13.13
N ALA A 212 0.93 -26.38 12.63
CA ALA A 212 1.93 -27.04 13.48
C ALA A 212 2.96 -26.01 13.98
N LEU A 213 3.27 -26.08 15.26
CA LEU A 213 4.36 -25.33 15.87
C LEU A 213 5.54 -26.30 16.02
N TYR A 214 6.52 -26.23 15.13
CA TYR A 214 7.76 -27.02 15.27
C TYR A 214 8.69 -26.39 16.30
N GLU A 215 9.36 -27.23 17.09
CA GLU A 215 10.14 -26.88 18.28
C GLU A 215 11.44 -26.09 17.97
N ASP A 216 12.00 -26.27 16.76
CA ASP A 216 13.23 -25.61 16.29
C ASP A 216 13.00 -24.23 15.63
N GLU A 217 11.75 -23.79 15.46
CA GLU A 217 11.43 -22.50 14.86
C GLU A 217 11.05 -21.48 15.95
N HIS A 218 11.49 -20.23 15.77
CA HIS A 218 11.18 -19.11 16.68
C HIS A 218 9.68 -19.12 17.04
N HIS A 219 9.36 -18.96 18.32
CA HIS A 219 8.00 -19.10 18.88
C HIS A 219 7.01 -18.01 18.41
N GLU A 220 7.47 -17.06 17.60
CA GLU A 220 6.64 -16.01 17.04
C GLU A 220 5.99 -16.49 15.75
N LEU A 221 4.66 -16.40 15.67
CA LEU A 221 3.92 -16.70 14.44
C LEU A 221 4.19 -15.68 13.32
N GLY A 222 4.85 -14.55 13.64
CA GLY A 222 5.12 -13.46 12.71
C GLY A 222 3.93 -12.51 12.52
N LEU A 223 3.12 -12.34 13.57
CA LEU A 223 1.98 -11.43 13.60
C LEU A 223 2.37 -10.10 14.24
N LEU A 224 1.89 -9.00 13.66
CA LEU A 224 2.03 -7.66 14.21
C LEU A 224 0.66 -7.17 14.64
N PHE A 225 0.54 -6.69 15.88
CA PHE A 225 -0.71 -6.23 16.47
C PHE A 225 -0.71 -4.72 16.73
N VAL A 226 -1.91 -4.16 16.90
CA VAL A 226 -2.08 -2.77 17.36
C VAL A 226 -1.83 -2.71 18.88
N LYS A 227 -0.57 -2.50 19.29
CA LYS A 227 -0.18 -2.34 20.70
C LYS A 227 -0.13 -0.85 21.10
N GLU A 228 -0.40 -0.54 22.37
CA GLU A 228 0.07 0.71 22.96
C GLU A 228 1.59 0.66 23.08
N ARG A 229 2.28 1.63 22.46
CA ARG A 229 3.73 1.78 22.59
C ARG A 229 4.07 1.95 24.09
N GLU A 230 4.81 1.00 24.65
CA GLU A 230 5.26 1.08 26.05
C GLU A 230 6.13 2.33 26.25
N LYS A 231 5.88 3.04 27.37
CA LYS A 231 6.42 4.38 27.65
C LYS A 231 7.96 4.46 27.68
N TRP A 232 8.66 3.35 27.88
CA TRP A 232 10.14 3.32 27.99
C TRP A 232 10.88 3.65 26.69
N ALA A 233 10.22 3.59 25.52
CA ALA A 233 10.82 3.94 24.24
C ALA A 233 10.88 5.46 23.95
N LEU A 234 10.49 6.30 24.91
CA LEU A 234 10.56 7.77 24.82
C LEU A 234 11.78 8.36 25.54
N GLU A 235 12.51 7.58 26.34
CA GLU A 235 13.67 8.05 27.10
C GLU A 235 15.02 7.87 26.37
N ALA A 236 14.99 7.35 25.13
CA ALA A 236 16.20 7.02 24.35
C ALA A 236 16.39 7.85 23.07
N VAL A 237 15.75 9.02 22.95
CA VAL A 237 15.99 10.00 21.87
C VAL A 237 16.11 11.39 22.49
#